data_AF-A0A970HRP6-F1
#
_entry.id   AF-A0A970HRP6-F1
#
_cell.length_a   1.000
_cell.length_b   1.000
_cell.length_c   1.000
_cell.angle_alpha   90.00
_cell.angle_beta   90.00
_cell.angle_gamma   90.00
#
_symmetry.space_group_name_H-M   'P 1'
#
loop_
_entity.id
_entity.type
_entity.pdbx_description
1 polymer ?
#
loop_
_entity_poly.entity_id
_entity_poly.type
_entity_poly.pdbx_seq_one_letter_code
_entity_poly.pdbx_strand_id
1 'polypeptide(L)'
;MKRTWIWVAIGGTFVALIAVFLLYRARPPSEEVQIPKPSPEEVELLKIRQVAGSGLAGKLELKKAETTSQGWAVTLVAEVNHVQLDSLLEQASAAFSEMKRAEIPVAIVELEMHTDVLQDRFGRRVPELILKMAFTGETLGKVVWERFDPRDFPYVADEYWLHTRLHPQQEKLFEEKAKEEERGITSDESDS
;
A
#
# COMPACT_ATOMS: atom_id res chain seq x y z
N MET A 1 4.69 66.64 38.00
CA MET A 1 4.86 65.23 38.44
C MET A 1 4.34 64.23 37.38
N LYS A 2 4.72 64.33 36.10
CA LYS A 2 4.30 63.39 35.03
C LYS A 2 5.48 62.77 34.24
N ARG A 3 6.71 63.26 34.46
CA ARG A 3 7.91 62.88 33.69
C ARG A 3 8.75 61.77 34.33
N THR A 4 8.63 61.55 35.64
CA THR A 4 9.41 60.54 36.39
C THR A 4 8.86 59.12 36.28
N TRP A 5 7.55 58.96 36.05
CA TRP A 5 6.92 57.63 35.90
C TRP A 5 7.29 56.92 34.59
N ILE A 6 7.57 57.68 33.53
CA ILE A 6 7.94 57.15 32.22
C ILE A 6 9.30 56.43 32.29
N TRP A 7 10.25 56.96 33.05
CA TRP A 7 11.57 56.35 33.23
C TRP A 7 11.52 55.05 34.05
N VAL A 8 10.62 54.96 35.03
CA VAL A 8 10.40 53.73 35.81
C VAL A 8 9.75 52.64 34.95
N ALA A 9 8.79 53.00 34.09
CA ALA A 9 8.15 52.06 33.18
C ALA A 9 9.14 51.49 32.15
N ILE A 10 10.01 52.33 31.57
CA ILE A 10 11.04 51.91 30.61
C ILE A 10 12.11 51.03 31.29
N GLY A 11 12.54 51.39 32.51
CA GLY A 11 13.48 50.58 33.29
C GLY A 11 12.91 49.19 33.62
N GLY A 12 11.63 49.12 34.00
CA GLY A 12 10.96 47.86 34.31
C GLY A 12 10.82 46.92 33.09
N THR A 13 10.55 47.48 31.90
CA THR A 13 10.49 46.66 30.67
C THR A 13 11.86 46.10 30.28
N PHE A 14 12.92 46.87 30.51
CA PHE A 14 14.28 46.43 30.19
C PHE A 14 14.72 45.26 31.09
N VAL A 15 14.40 45.32 32.38
CA VAL A 15 14.70 44.23 33.33
C VAL A 15 13.91 42.97 33.00
N ALA A 16 12.63 43.10 32.60
CA ALA A 16 11.82 41.96 32.17
C ALA A 16 12.38 41.29 30.91
N LEU A 17 12.82 42.08 29.92
CA LEU A 17 13.44 41.55 28.70
C LEU A 17 14.77 40.84 28.98
N ILE A 18 15.60 41.37 29.90
CA ILE A 18 16.84 40.70 30.34
C ILE A 18 16.52 39.39 31.05
N ALA A 19 15.51 39.35 31.92
CA ALA A 19 15.11 38.14 32.63
C ALA A 19 14.60 37.05 31.65
N VAL A 20 13.80 37.43 30.65
CA VAL A 20 13.36 36.51 29.58
C VAL A 20 14.55 36.02 28.75
N PHE A 21 15.49 36.90 28.41
CA PHE A 21 16.69 36.52 27.66
C PHE A 21 17.59 35.55 28.45
N LEU A 22 17.77 35.77 29.75
CA LEU A 22 18.52 34.87 30.63
C LEU A 22 17.82 33.52 30.82
N LEU A 23 16.48 33.50 30.94
CA LEU A 23 15.70 32.26 30.98
C LEU A 23 15.77 31.49 29.66
N TYR A 24 15.78 32.19 28.52
CA TYR A 24 15.95 31.57 27.20
C TYR A 24 17.35 30.96 27.04
N ARG A 25 18.38 31.60 27.61
CA ARG A 25 19.76 31.09 27.60
C ARG A 25 20.00 29.95 28.59
N ALA A 26 19.20 29.89 29.66
CA ALA A 26 19.26 28.85 30.69
C ALA A 26 18.40 27.62 30.37
N ARG A 27 17.75 27.56 29.19
CA ARG A 27 17.12 26.34 28.72
C ARG A 27 18.24 25.30 28.55
N PRO A 28 18.24 24.20 29.32
CA PRO A 28 19.21 23.14 29.09
C PRO A 28 19.08 22.70 27.63
N PRO A 29 20.19 22.41 26.92
CA PRO A 29 20.10 21.83 25.60
C PRO A 29 19.19 20.61 25.74
N SER A 30 18.12 20.59 24.95
CA SER A 30 17.20 19.46 24.86
C SER A 30 18.04 18.20 24.77
N GLU A 31 17.99 17.39 25.82
CA GLU A 31 18.66 16.11 25.90
C GLU A 31 18.25 15.36 24.63
N GLU A 32 19.20 15.18 23.71
CA GLU A 32 18.99 14.43 22.49
C GLU A 32 18.64 13.02 22.94
N VAL A 33 17.33 12.73 22.97
CA VAL A 33 16.82 11.39 23.11
C VAL A 33 17.44 10.61 21.96
N GLN A 34 18.49 9.85 22.25
CA GLN A 34 19.11 8.95 21.29
C GLN A 34 18.08 7.87 21.00
N ILE A 35 17.19 8.14 20.04
CA ILE A 35 16.29 7.14 19.50
C ILE A 35 17.22 6.08 18.89
N PRO A 36 17.23 4.84 19.41
CA PRO A 36 18.08 3.80 18.86
C PRO A 36 17.76 3.67 17.36
N LYS A 37 18.82 3.65 16.53
CA LYS A 37 18.67 3.52 15.09
C LYS A 37 17.95 2.19 14.83
N PRO A 38 16.81 2.19 14.13
CA PRO A 38 16.04 0.97 13.89
C PRO A 38 16.89 -0.04 13.13
N SER A 39 16.67 -1.32 13.42
CA SER A 39 17.30 -2.41 12.68
C SER A 39 16.83 -2.40 11.22
N PRO A 40 17.60 -2.97 10.27
CA PRO A 40 17.15 -3.10 8.89
C PRO A 40 15.80 -3.81 8.76
N GLU A 41 15.57 -4.84 9.56
CA GLU A 41 14.31 -5.60 9.59
C GLU A 41 13.14 -4.74 10.09
N GLU A 42 13.36 -3.86 11.06
CA GLU A 42 12.33 -2.92 11.52
C GLU A 42 11.96 -1.90 10.44
N VAL A 43 12.94 -1.41 9.69
CA VAL A 43 12.71 -0.50 8.55
C VAL A 43 11.93 -1.21 7.45
N GLU A 44 12.30 -2.44 7.12
CA GLU A 44 11.59 -3.26 6.12
C GLU A 44 10.15 -3.54 6.55
N LEU A 45 9.92 -3.96 7.80
CA LEU A 45 8.58 -4.18 8.34
C LEU A 45 7.73 -2.90 8.31
N LEU A 46 8.33 -1.74 8.60
CA LEU A 46 7.64 -0.45 8.48
C LEU A 46 7.23 -0.17 7.04
N LYS A 47 8.09 -0.46 6.05
CA LYS A 47 7.72 -0.34 4.63
C LYS A 47 6.60 -1.31 4.24
N ILE A 48 6.64 -2.57 4.70
CA ILE A 48 5.55 -3.54 4.44
C ILE A 48 4.23 -3.01 5.01
N ARG A 49 4.25 -2.50 6.24
CA ARG A 49 3.07 -1.87 6.86
C ARG A 49 2.62 -0.63 6.13
N GLN A 50 3.54 0.16 5.60
CA GLN A 50 3.22 1.33 4.80
C GLN A 50 2.50 0.92 3.52
N VAL A 51 2.97 -0.10 2.80
CA VAL A 51 2.30 -0.61 1.60
C VAL A 51 0.90 -1.13 1.93
N ALA A 52 0.76 -1.90 3.02
CA ALA A 52 -0.57 -2.29 3.50
C ALA A 52 -1.45 -1.05 3.76
N GLY A 53 -0.95 -0.05 4.50
CA GLY A 53 -1.72 1.15 4.83
C GLY A 53 -1.96 2.15 3.69
N SER A 54 -1.15 2.12 2.63
CA SER A 54 -1.29 3.01 1.45
C SER A 54 -2.16 2.41 0.35
N GLY A 55 -2.22 1.08 0.27
CA GLY A 55 -2.96 0.36 -0.76
C GLY A 55 -4.48 0.49 -0.61
N LEU A 56 -5.15 0.49 -1.76
CA LEU A 56 -6.60 0.24 -1.88
C LEU A 56 -7.48 1.03 -0.92
N ALA A 57 -7.43 2.36 -1.00
CA ALA A 57 -8.29 3.26 -0.23
C ALA A 57 -8.32 2.95 1.29
N GLY A 58 -7.20 2.45 1.84
CA GLY A 58 -7.05 2.14 3.26
C GLY A 58 -7.71 0.84 3.73
N LYS A 59 -8.02 -0.09 2.81
CA LYS A 59 -8.61 -1.40 3.14
C LYS A 59 -7.66 -2.59 2.97
N LEU A 60 -6.43 -2.33 2.58
CA LEU A 60 -5.39 -3.35 2.52
C LEU A 60 -4.76 -3.47 3.92
N GLU A 61 -4.73 -4.67 4.47
CA GLU A 61 -4.24 -4.94 5.81
C GLU A 61 -3.14 -6.01 5.78
N LEU A 62 -2.17 -5.86 6.67
CA LEU A 62 -1.12 -6.86 6.85
C LEU A 62 -1.62 -7.94 7.81
N LYS A 63 -2.03 -9.10 7.27
CA LYS A 63 -2.43 -10.25 8.08
C LYS A 63 -1.22 -10.97 8.68
N LYS A 64 -0.14 -11.09 7.91
CA LYS A 64 1.06 -11.82 8.32
C LYS A 64 2.31 -11.28 7.66
N ALA A 65 3.39 -11.13 8.42
CA ALA A 65 4.74 -10.87 7.92
C ALA A 65 5.75 -11.67 8.75
N GLU A 66 6.45 -12.60 8.10
CA GLU A 66 7.49 -13.42 8.72
C GLU A 66 8.77 -13.35 7.91
N THR A 67 9.92 -13.28 8.60
CA THR A 67 11.22 -13.37 7.95
C THR A 67 11.56 -14.83 7.68
N THR A 68 12.06 -15.09 6.47
CA THR A 68 12.55 -16.40 6.05
C THR A 68 14.00 -16.26 5.58
N SER A 69 14.66 -17.39 5.30
CA SER A 69 16.01 -17.38 4.73
C SER A 69 16.12 -16.71 3.35
N GLN A 70 14.99 -16.55 2.64
CA GLN A 70 14.92 -15.95 1.30
C GLN A 70 14.34 -14.53 1.29
N GLY A 71 13.96 -13.99 2.45
CA GLY A 71 13.29 -12.70 2.58
C GLY A 71 11.95 -12.81 3.31
N TRP A 72 11.12 -11.78 3.20
CA TRP A 72 9.83 -11.70 3.87
C TRP A 72 8.75 -12.55 3.18
N ALA A 73 8.03 -13.34 3.96
CA ALA A 73 6.76 -13.94 3.58
C ALA A 73 5.63 -13.03 4.08
N VAL A 74 4.89 -12.42 3.15
CA VAL A 74 3.89 -11.38 3.43
C VAL A 74 2.51 -11.86 2.98
N THR A 75 1.52 -11.82 3.86
CA THR A 75 0.11 -12.05 3.51
C THR A 75 -0.66 -10.76 3.72
N LEU A 76 -1.18 -10.21 2.63
CA LEU A 76 -2.03 -9.02 2.59
C LEU A 76 -3.49 -9.43 2.42
N VAL A 77 -4.38 -8.74 3.12
CA VAL A 77 -5.82 -8.96 3.04
C VAL A 77 -6.51 -7.67 2.66
N ALA A 78 -7.44 -7.72 1.72
CA ALA A 78 -8.27 -6.57 1.39
C ALA A 78 -9.76 -6.90 1.54
N GLU A 79 -10.50 -6.04 2.22
CA GLU A 79 -11.97 -6.11 2.25
C GLU A 79 -12.57 -5.24 1.14
N VAL A 80 -13.18 -5.87 0.15
CA VAL A 80 -13.80 -5.19 -0.99
C VAL A 80 -15.32 -5.20 -0.88
N ASN A 81 -15.95 -4.10 -1.30
CA ASN A 81 -17.40 -3.90 -1.28
C ASN A 81 -18.06 -4.07 -2.65
N HIS A 82 -17.36 -4.66 -3.60
CA HIS A 82 -17.82 -4.90 -4.96
C HIS A 82 -17.24 -6.22 -5.48
N VAL A 83 -17.85 -6.76 -6.54
CA VAL A 83 -17.50 -8.05 -7.15
C VAL A 83 -17.27 -7.91 -8.66
N GLN A 84 -16.83 -6.72 -9.09
CA GLN A 84 -16.45 -6.45 -10.48
C GLN A 84 -15.00 -6.88 -10.69
N LEU A 85 -14.78 -7.91 -11.51
CA LEU A 85 -13.48 -8.56 -11.64
C LEU A 85 -12.38 -7.59 -12.10
N ASP A 86 -12.63 -6.75 -13.10
CA ASP A 86 -11.64 -5.78 -13.60
C ASP A 86 -11.08 -4.90 -12.49
N SER A 87 -11.97 -4.33 -11.68
CA SER A 87 -11.55 -3.49 -10.56
C SER A 87 -10.74 -4.28 -9.54
N LEU A 88 -11.11 -5.54 -9.25
CA LEU A 88 -10.35 -6.38 -8.34
C LEU A 88 -8.94 -6.69 -8.88
N LEU A 89 -8.81 -6.95 -10.19
CA LEU A 89 -7.52 -7.19 -10.83
C LEU A 89 -6.66 -5.93 -10.86
N GLU A 90 -7.23 -4.77 -11.21
CA GLU A 90 -6.52 -3.48 -11.14
C GLU A 90 -6.01 -3.19 -9.74
N GLN A 91 -6.84 -3.46 -8.73
CA GLN A 91 -6.49 -3.30 -7.33
C GLN A 91 -5.36 -4.24 -6.90
N ALA A 92 -5.39 -5.49 -7.34
CA ALA A 92 -4.31 -6.43 -7.11
C ALA A 92 -3.00 -5.97 -7.77
N SER A 93 -3.08 -5.48 -9.01
CA SER A 93 -1.92 -4.93 -9.75
C SER A 93 -1.30 -3.75 -9.01
N ALA A 94 -2.13 -2.83 -8.49
CA ALA A 94 -1.64 -1.73 -7.66
C ALA A 94 -0.92 -2.23 -6.41
N ALA A 95 -1.49 -3.19 -5.67
CA ALA A 95 -0.89 -3.72 -4.45
C ALA A 95 0.47 -4.41 -4.70
N PHE A 96 0.56 -5.26 -5.73
CA PHE A 96 1.82 -5.93 -6.07
C PHE A 96 2.87 -4.95 -6.64
N SER A 97 2.44 -3.96 -7.41
CA SER A 97 3.30 -2.88 -7.90
C SER A 97 3.87 -2.05 -6.74
N GLU A 98 3.05 -1.70 -5.74
CA GLU A 98 3.52 -1.01 -4.53
C GLU A 98 4.52 -1.85 -3.74
N MET A 99 4.26 -3.16 -3.57
CA MET A 99 5.20 -4.08 -2.93
C MET A 99 6.53 -4.15 -3.70
N LYS A 100 6.49 -4.20 -5.04
CA LYS A 100 7.71 -4.19 -5.86
C LYS A 100 8.49 -2.88 -5.73
N ARG A 101 7.79 -1.73 -5.64
CA ARG A 101 8.39 -0.40 -5.48
C ARG A 101 9.01 -0.16 -4.10
N ALA A 102 8.56 -0.89 -3.08
CA ALA A 102 9.13 -0.79 -1.74
C ALA A 102 10.57 -1.34 -1.64
N GLU A 103 11.00 -2.12 -2.66
CA GLU A 103 12.33 -2.73 -2.80
C GLU A 103 12.73 -3.56 -1.58
N ILE A 104 11.76 -4.28 -1.02
CA ILE A 104 11.95 -5.15 0.14
C ILE A 104 12.30 -6.56 -0.37
N PRO A 105 13.29 -7.25 0.23
CA PRO A 105 13.55 -8.64 -0.09
C PRO A 105 12.36 -9.50 0.37
N VAL A 106 11.56 -9.97 -0.58
CA VAL A 106 10.40 -10.82 -0.33
C VAL A 106 10.67 -12.24 -0.83
N ALA A 107 10.32 -13.24 -0.03
CA ALA A 107 10.26 -14.62 -0.46
C ALA A 107 8.95 -14.89 -1.21
N ILE A 108 7.83 -14.41 -0.64
CA ILE A 108 6.50 -14.54 -1.22
C ILE A 108 5.60 -13.39 -0.74
N VAL A 109 4.75 -12.90 -1.63
CA VAL A 109 3.67 -11.96 -1.33
C VAL A 109 2.35 -12.60 -1.74
N GLU A 110 1.47 -12.80 -0.78
CA GLU A 110 0.11 -13.29 -0.96
C GLU A 110 -0.87 -12.14 -0.79
N LEU A 111 -1.89 -12.09 -1.65
CA LEU A 111 -3.01 -11.17 -1.56
C LEU A 111 -4.31 -11.96 -1.52
N GLU A 112 -5.09 -11.74 -0.47
CA GLU A 112 -6.44 -12.28 -0.30
C GLU A 112 -7.46 -11.14 -0.36
N MET A 113 -8.43 -11.18 -1.28
CA MET A 113 -9.54 -10.25 -1.31
C MET A 113 -10.82 -10.92 -0.82
N HIS A 114 -11.44 -10.34 0.20
CA HIS A 114 -12.66 -10.81 0.82
C HIS A 114 -13.79 -9.83 0.58
N THR A 115 -15.02 -10.32 0.48
CA THR A 115 -16.21 -9.47 0.38
C THR A 115 -17.35 -9.99 1.24
N ASP A 116 -18.16 -9.08 1.78
CA ASP A 116 -19.40 -9.39 2.49
C ASP A 116 -20.64 -9.20 1.61
N VAL A 117 -20.48 -8.76 0.35
CA VAL A 117 -21.62 -8.41 -0.52
C VAL A 117 -22.25 -9.63 -1.18
N LEU A 118 -21.55 -10.77 -1.18
CA LEU A 118 -22.10 -12.02 -1.66
C LEU A 118 -23.13 -12.56 -0.67
N GLN A 119 -24.30 -12.89 -1.21
CA GLN A 119 -25.37 -13.52 -0.44
C GLN A 119 -25.26 -15.04 -0.54
N ASP A 120 -25.42 -15.69 0.61
CA ASP A 120 -25.61 -17.13 0.72
C ASP A 120 -26.97 -17.57 0.13
N ARG A 121 -27.25 -18.88 0.14
CA ARG A 121 -28.52 -19.45 -0.34
C ARG A 121 -29.77 -18.96 0.42
N PHE A 122 -29.59 -18.30 1.56
CA PHE A 122 -30.65 -17.76 2.42
C PHE A 122 -30.73 -16.23 2.37
N GLY A 123 -29.99 -15.57 1.46
CA GLY A 123 -29.98 -14.11 1.32
C GLY A 123 -29.14 -13.38 2.37
N ARG A 124 -28.35 -14.10 3.19
CA ARG A 124 -27.49 -13.50 4.21
C ARG A 124 -26.14 -13.13 3.61
N ARG A 125 -25.63 -11.96 4.00
CA ARG A 125 -24.26 -11.53 3.69
C ARG A 125 -23.27 -12.35 4.51
N VAL A 126 -22.30 -12.97 3.85
CA VAL A 126 -21.25 -13.76 4.50
C VAL A 126 -19.90 -13.30 3.96
N PRO A 127 -18.93 -12.95 4.82
CA PRO A 127 -17.56 -12.68 4.38
C PRO A 127 -17.00 -13.89 3.66
N GLU A 128 -16.63 -13.70 2.40
CA GLU A 128 -16.17 -14.76 1.52
C GLU A 128 -14.91 -14.30 0.77
N LEU A 129 -13.91 -15.18 0.72
CA LEU A 129 -12.74 -15.01 -0.12
C LEU A 129 -13.19 -15.07 -1.58
N ILE A 130 -12.90 -14.03 -2.34
CA ILE A 130 -13.29 -13.96 -3.76
C ILE A 130 -12.13 -14.04 -4.74
N LEU A 131 -10.92 -13.73 -4.26
CA LEU A 131 -9.70 -13.75 -5.06
C LEU A 131 -8.51 -14.01 -4.16
N LYS A 132 -7.64 -14.93 -4.56
CA LYS A 132 -6.34 -15.16 -3.92
C LYS A 132 -5.27 -15.19 -4.99
N MET A 133 -4.19 -14.45 -4.78
CA MET A 133 -3.03 -14.45 -5.65
C MET A 133 -1.75 -14.54 -4.83
N ALA A 134 -0.74 -15.20 -5.36
CA ALA A 134 0.59 -15.18 -4.77
C ALA A 134 1.69 -15.01 -5.82
N PHE A 135 2.72 -14.26 -5.43
CA PHE A 135 3.94 -14.08 -6.19
C PHE A 135 5.13 -14.36 -5.30
N THR A 136 5.99 -15.28 -5.71
CA THR A 136 7.35 -15.39 -5.19
C THR A 136 8.12 -14.12 -5.49
N GLY A 137 9.16 -13.83 -4.71
CA GLY A 137 10.01 -12.66 -4.97
C GLY A 137 10.66 -12.67 -6.36
N GLU A 138 10.95 -13.85 -6.89
CA GLU A 138 11.48 -14.01 -8.25
C GLU A 138 10.45 -13.59 -9.30
N THR A 139 9.22 -14.12 -9.23
CA THR A 139 8.16 -13.81 -10.19
C THR A 139 7.74 -12.34 -10.06
N LEU A 140 7.55 -11.83 -8.84
CA LEU A 140 7.24 -10.42 -8.57
C LEU A 140 8.27 -9.48 -9.22
N GLY A 141 9.55 -9.87 -9.17
CA GLY A 141 10.68 -9.11 -9.72
C GLY A 141 10.78 -9.10 -11.25
N LYS A 142 10.24 -10.13 -11.92
CA LYS A 142 10.27 -10.26 -13.40
C LYS A 142 9.16 -9.49 -14.10
N VAL A 143 8.03 -9.25 -13.41
CA VAL A 143 6.88 -8.54 -13.98
C VAL A 143 7.20 -7.05 -14.18
N VAL A 144 6.93 -6.54 -15.38
CA VAL A 144 7.02 -5.10 -15.70
C VAL A 144 5.69 -4.43 -15.38
N TRP A 145 5.50 -4.08 -14.10
CA TRP A 145 4.22 -3.61 -13.57
C TRP A 145 3.66 -2.35 -14.23
N GLU A 146 4.49 -1.49 -14.81
CA GLU A 146 4.02 -0.28 -15.51
C GLU A 146 3.24 -0.57 -16.81
N ARG A 147 3.44 -1.76 -17.39
CA ARG A 147 2.79 -2.19 -18.64
C ARG A 147 2.04 -3.50 -18.49
N PHE A 148 1.94 -4.00 -17.26
CA PHE A 148 1.28 -5.26 -16.97
C PHE A 148 -0.22 -5.11 -17.15
N ASP A 149 -0.81 -5.94 -18.01
CA ASP A 149 -2.26 -6.06 -18.14
C ASP A 149 -2.79 -6.93 -16.98
N PRO A 150 -3.64 -6.41 -16.09
CA PRO A 150 -4.19 -7.20 -14.99
C PRO A 150 -4.93 -8.47 -15.44
N ARG A 151 -5.39 -8.54 -16.69
CA ARG A 151 -6.02 -9.76 -17.24
C ARG A 151 -5.04 -10.94 -17.36
N ASP A 152 -3.73 -10.70 -17.27
CA ASP A 152 -2.68 -11.73 -17.36
C ASP A 152 -2.32 -12.42 -16.04
N PHE A 153 -2.89 -11.99 -14.91
CA PHE A 153 -2.65 -12.65 -13.62
C PHE A 153 -2.77 -14.19 -13.64
N PRO A 154 -3.79 -14.79 -14.29
CA PRO A 154 -3.95 -16.26 -14.34
C PRO A 154 -2.79 -17.00 -14.99
N TYR A 155 -1.98 -16.32 -15.81
CA TYR A 155 -0.84 -16.92 -16.53
C TYR A 155 0.51 -16.61 -15.87
N VAL A 156 0.57 -15.58 -15.04
CA VAL A 156 1.83 -15.02 -14.51
C VAL A 156 1.98 -15.22 -13.01
N ALA A 157 0.89 -15.23 -12.24
CA ALA A 157 0.96 -15.46 -10.80
C ALA A 157 1.36 -16.91 -10.48
N ASP A 158 2.16 -17.09 -9.43
CA ASP A 158 2.58 -18.43 -8.98
C ASP A 158 1.40 -19.20 -8.35
N GLU A 159 0.49 -18.48 -7.69
CA GLU A 159 -0.82 -18.98 -7.29
C GLU A 159 -1.90 -18.01 -7.78
N TYR A 160 -2.93 -18.54 -8.41
CA TYR A 160 -4.12 -17.79 -8.78
C TYR A 160 -5.37 -18.62 -8.48
N TRP A 161 -6.24 -18.07 -7.65
CA TRP A 161 -7.54 -18.65 -7.35
C TRP A 161 -8.61 -17.56 -7.42
N LEU A 162 -9.71 -17.90 -8.08
CA LEU A 162 -10.85 -17.01 -8.28
C LEU A 162 -12.12 -17.72 -7.82
N HIS A 163 -13.00 -16.99 -7.15
CA HIS A 163 -14.27 -17.55 -6.72
C HIS A 163 -15.20 -17.86 -7.90
N THR A 164 -15.93 -18.99 -7.83
CA THR A 164 -16.75 -19.54 -8.92
C THR A 164 -17.73 -18.54 -9.55
N ARG A 165 -18.31 -17.64 -8.76
CA ARG A 165 -19.23 -16.59 -9.25
C ARG A 165 -18.58 -15.55 -10.16
N LEU A 166 -17.26 -15.44 -10.17
CA LEU A 166 -16.51 -14.49 -11.00
C LEU A 166 -16.01 -15.12 -12.32
N HIS A 167 -16.09 -16.44 -12.49
CA HIS A 167 -15.70 -17.10 -13.75
C HIS A 167 -16.41 -16.55 -14.99
N PRO A 168 -17.73 -16.27 -14.97
CA PRO A 168 -18.39 -15.69 -16.15
C PRO A 168 -17.86 -14.30 -16.52
N GLN A 169 -17.30 -13.55 -15.56
CA GLN A 169 -16.64 -12.27 -15.84
C GLN A 169 -15.25 -12.53 -16.43
N GLN A 170 -14.51 -13.49 -15.89
CA GLN A 170 -13.19 -13.88 -16.39
C GLN A 170 -13.24 -14.35 -17.85
N GLU A 171 -14.20 -15.21 -18.20
CA GLU A 171 -14.38 -15.70 -19.57
C GLU A 171 -14.64 -14.53 -20.55
N LYS A 172 -15.49 -13.58 -20.18
CA LYS A 172 -15.74 -12.38 -21.00
C LYS A 172 -14.49 -11.55 -21.21
N LEU A 173 -13.69 -11.34 -20.15
CA LEU A 173 -12.44 -10.57 -20.26
C LEU A 173 -11.42 -11.24 -21.18
N PHE A 174 -11.34 -12.57 -21.14
CA PHE A 174 -10.48 -13.32 -22.06
C PHE A 174 -10.97 -13.23 -23.50
N GLU A 175 -12.28 -13.32 -23.74
CA GLU A 175 -12.83 -13.13 -25.08
C GLU A 175 -12.62 -11.72 -25.61
N GLU A 176 -12.77 -10.70 -24.76
CA GLU A 176 -12.54 -9.30 -25.12
C GLU A 176 -11.07 -9.05 -25.47
N LYS A 177 -10.15 -9.56 -24.63
CA LYS A 177 -8.71 -9.48 -24.89
C LYS A 177 -8.32 -10.16 -26.21
N ALA A 178 -8.82 -11.37 -26.47
CA ALA A 178 -8.54 -12.07 -27.72
C ALA A 178 -9.03 -11.28 -28.95
N LYS A 179 -10.22 -10.68 -28.87
CA LYS A 179 -10.76 -9.82 -29.95
C LYS A 179 -9.95 -8.53 -30.13
N GLU A 180 -9.44 -7.94 -29.05
CA GLU A 180 -8.56 -6.76 -29.10
C GLU A 180 -7.23 -7.09 -29.79
N GLU A 181 -6.62 -8.23 -29.45
CA GLU A 181 -5.38 -8.71 -30.05
C GLU A 181 -5.57 -9.01 -31.55
N GLU A 182 -6.64 -9.71 -31.94
CA GLU A 182 -6.97 -9.96 -33.34
C GLU A 182 -7.14 -8.66 -34.14
N ARG A 183 -7.82 -7.65 -33.56
CA ARG A 183 -8.02 -6.35 -34.21
C ARG A 183 -6.73 -5.56 -34.36
N GLY A 184 -5.87 -5.57 -33.34
CA GLY A 184 -4.56 -4.90 -33.37
C GLY A 184 -3.63 -5.47 -34.45
N ILE A 185 -3.66 -6.79 -34.65
CA ILE A 185 -2.91 -7.46 -35.72
C ILE A 185 -3.46 -7.05 -37.10
N THR A 186 -4.78 -7.01 -37.29
CA THR A 186 -5.35 -6.59 -38.58
C THR A 186 -5.12 -5.12 -38.92
N SER A 187 -5.00 -4.21 -37.93
CA SER A 187 -4.68 -2.81 -38.19
C SER A 187 -3.22 -2.60 -38.60
N ASP A 188 -2.27 -3.31 -37.98
CA ASP A 188 -0.85 -3.18 -38.28
C ASP A 188 -0.48 -3.77 -39.67
N GLU A 189 -1.21 -4.79 -40.15
CA GLU A 189 -1.06 -5.33 -41.51
C GLU A 189 -1.67 -4.44 -42.60
N SER A 190 -2.61 -3.54 -42.26
CA SER A 190 -3.26 -2.65 -43.24
C SER A 190 -2.51 -1.35 -43.52
N ASP A 191 -1.55 -0.99 -42.67
CA ASP A 191 -0.71 0.22 -42.76
C ASP A 191 0.72 -0.06 -43.27
N SER A 192 1.02 -1.29 -43.72
CA SER A 192 2.31 -1.71 -44.32
C SER A 192 2.20 -1.94 -45.83
#